data_AF-Q6VMS8-F1
#
_entry.id   AF-Q6VMS8-F1
#
_cell.length_a   1.000
_cell.length_b   1.000
_cell.length_c   1.000
_cell.angle_alpha   90.00
_cell.angle_beta   90.00
_cell.angle_gamma   90.00
#
_symmetry.space_group_name_H-M   'P 1'
#
loop_
_entity.id
_entity.type
_entity.pdbx_description
1 polymer ?
#
loop_
_entity_poly.entity_id
_entity_poly.type
_entity_poly.pdbx_seq_one_letter_code
_entity_poly.pdbx_strand_id
1 'polypeptide(L)'
;VGEASSDVQVMLLRVLETGELYPVGASKPVATNIRLIAATDADLEAQIAEGRFRSPLLHRLAGYELRLAPLRERREDIAPLFLHFARQELDALGEAHHLTARDPHALPWMPSDLAAQLLLHPWPGNIRQLRNVARQLVIGSRGQSCLELDARLAQELRLDLAPPARPSASAVPPKREVAARRKSTDVGEQELLVALRAHDWDVKKAAHHLEIARSSIYDLIERSPSIRLAGDLSVEELTHAFHACQGNLDEMARRLEVSKRALNRRVKELGLYSKES
;
A
#
# COMPACT_ATOMS: atom_id res chain seq x y z
N VAL A 1 -9.76 1.35 -33.54
CA VAL A 1 -10.73 1.88 -34.52
C VAL A 1 -10.77 3.42 -34.57
N GLY A 2 -10.43 4.13 -33.48
CA GLY A 2 -10.45 5.60 -33.46
C GLY A 2 -9.39 6.33 -34.30
N GLU A 3 -8.44 5.62 -34.91
CA GLU A 3 -7.48 6.21 -35.87
C GLU A 3 -7.82 5.92 -37.34
N ALA A 4 -8.95 5.24 -37.59
CA ALA A 4 -9.37 4.90 -38.94
C ALA A 4 -9.66 6.17 -39.76
N SER A 5 -9.14 6.25 -40.99
CA SER A 5 -9.46 7.35 -41.90
C SER A 5 -10.96 7.39 -42.22
N SER A 6 -11.47 8.56 -42.65
CA SER A 6 -12.89 8.72 -43.00
C SER A 6 -13.34 7.69 -44.04
N ASP A 7 -12.52 7.40 -45.05
CA ASP A 7 -12.85 6.43 -46.09
C ASP A 7 -13.00 5.02 -45.53
N VAL A 8 -12.10 4.62 -44.63
CA VAL A 8 -12.17 3.32 -43.93
C VAL A 8 -13.40 3.26 -43.04
N GLN A 9 -13.77 4.34 -42.36
CA GLN A 9 -14.98 4.39 -41.55
C GLN A 9 -16.25 4.18 -42.39
N VAL A 10 -16.32 4.78 -43.59
CA VAL A 10 -17.44 4.60 -44.53
C VAL A 10 -17.50 3.16 -45.05
N MET A 11 -16.35 2.59 -45.45
CA MET A 11 -16.29 1.21 -45.91
C MET A 11 -16.73 0.23 -44.82
N LEU A 12 -16.24 0.42 -43.58
CA LEU A 12 -16.58 -0.44 -42.46
C LEU A 12 -18.08 -0.34 -42.11
N LEU A 13 -18.64 0.87 -42.11
CA LEU A 13 -20.07 1.07 -41.92
C LEU A 13 -20.87 0.31 -42.97
N ARG A 14 -20.52 0.43 -44.26
CA ARG A 14 -21.21 -0.27 -45.35
C ARG A 14 -21.21 -1.79 -45.14
N VAL A 15 -20.05 -2.38 -44.82
CA VAL A 15 -19.94 -3.82 -44.57
C VAL A 15 -20.81 -4.24 -43.39
N LEU A 16 -20.85 -3.46 -42.32
CA LEU A 16 -21.67 -3.74 -41.13
C LEU A 16 -23.18 -3.60 -41.39
N GLU A 17 -23.59 -2.82 -42.38
CA GLU A 17 -24.99 -2.61 -42.72
C GLU A 17 -25.51 -3.60 -43.76
N THR A 18 -24.74 -3.85 -44.82
CA THR A 18 -25.18 -4.68 -45.95
C THR A 18 -24.69 -6.13 -45.84
N GLY A 19 -23.68 -6.40 -45.02
CA GLY A 19 -23.00 -7.70 -45.01
C GLY A 19 -22.19 -7.95 -46.28
N GLU A 20 -21.92 -6.93 -47.10
CA GLU A 20 -21.25 -7.07 -48.38
C GLU A 20 -20.00 -6.18 -48.45
N LEU A 21 -18.93 -6.69 -49.07
CA LEU A 21 -17.72 -5.92 -49.35
C LEU A 21 -17.40 -5.90 -50.85
N TYR A 22 -16.78 -4.82 -51.32
CA TYR A 22 -16.27 -4.69 -52.68
C TYR A 22 -14.75 -4.81 -52.65
N PRO A 23 -14.17 -5.91 -53.16
CA PRO A 23 -12.74 -6.01 -53.31
C PRO A 23 -12.20 -4.91 -54.24
N VAL A 24 -10.96 -4.49 -54.01
CA VAL A 24 -10.32 -3.49 -54.88
C VAL A 24 -10.30 -3.99 -56.32
N GLY A 25 -10.87 -3.19 -57.23
CA GLY A 25 -10.96 -3.53 -58.66
C GLY A 25 -12.11 -4.47 -59.05
N ALA A 26 -12.91 -4.94 -58.09
CA ALA A 26 -14.07 -5.77 -58.38
C ALA A 26 -15.33 -4.93 -58.63
N SER A 27 -16.14 -5.35 -59.60
CA SER A 27 -17.43 -4.72 -59.91
C SER A 27 -18.61 -5.36 -59.18
N LYS A 28 -18.40 -6.50 -58.52
CA LYS A 28 -19.44 -7.26 -57.81
C LYS A 28 -19.16 -7.32 -56.30
N PRO A 29 -20.18 -7.18 -55.44
CA PRO A 29 -20.04 -7.38 -54.01
C PRO A 29 -19.79 -8.85 -53.68
N VAL A 30 -19.14 -9.08 -52.54
CA VAL A 30 -18.96 -10.39 -51.91
C VAL A 30 -19.69 -10.38 -50.58
N ALA A 31 -20.63 -11.31 -50.40
CA ALA A 31 -21.34 -11.48 -49.14
C ALA A 31 -20.39 -11.98 -48.05
N THR A 32 -20.58 -11.49 -46.83
CA THR A 32 -19.76 -11.79 -45.66
C THR A 32 -20.62 -12.03 -44.43
N ASN A 33 -20.16 -12.97 -43.60
CA ASN A 33 -20.72 -13.24 -42.29
C ASN A 33 -19.58 -13.14 -41.27
N ILE A 34 -19.53 -12.04 -40.53
CA ILE A 34 -18.43 -11.72 -39.62
C ILE A 34 -18.94 -11.44 -38.21
N ARG A 35 -18.14 -11.84 -37.22
CA ARG A 35 -18.25 -11.35 -35.85
C ARG A 35 -17.17 -10.29 -35.65
N LEU A 36 -17.57 -9.04 -35.48
CA LEU A 36 -16.63 -7.94 -35.27
C LEU A 36 -16.32 -7.77 -33.78
N ILE A 37 -15.02 -7.66 -33.47
CA ILE A 37 -14.52 -7.23 -32.16
C ILE A 37 -13.62 -6.02 -32.44
N ALA A 38 -13.96 -4.89 -31.86
CA ALA A 38 -13.20 -3.65 -31.98
C ALA A 38 -12.65 -3.23 -30.61
N ALA A 39 -11.47 -2.62 -30.63
CA ALA A 39 -10.86 -2.00 -29.46
C ALA A 39 -10.30 -0.63 -29.83
N THR A 40 -10.29 0.28 -28.87
CA THR A 40 -9.77 1.63 -29.01
C THR A 40 -9.43 2.18 -27.64
N ASP A 41 -8.39 2.99 -27.57
CA ASP A 41 -8.01 3.81 -26.42
C ASP A 41 -8.42 5.29 -26.61
N ALA A 42 -8.79 5.67 -27.84
CA ALA A 42 -9.37 6.97 -28.14
C ALA A 42 -10.81 7.12 -27.59
N ASP A 43 -11.10 8.32 -27.10
CA ASP A 43 -12.45 8.80 -26.76
C ASP A 43 -13.23 9.07 -28.06
N LEU A 44 -14.12 8.13 -28.43
CA LEU A 44 -14.84 8.20 -29.70
C LEU A 44 -15.93 9.28 -29.68
N GLU A 45 -16.54 9.56 -28.52
CA GLU A 45 -17.50 10.64 -28.38
C GLU A 45 -16.86 12.01 -28.63
N ALA A 46 -15.67 12.25 -28.07
CA ALA A 46 -14.90 13.45 -28.34
C ALA A 46 -14.52 13.56 -29.83
N GLN A 47 -14.10 12.45 -30.45
CA GLN A 47 -13.78 12.44 -31.88
C GLN A 47 -15.01 12.68 -32.78
N ILE A 48 -16.21 12.27 -32.35
CA ILE A 48 -17.46 12.59 -33.05
C ILE A 48 -17.73 14.09 -32.97
N ALA A 49 -17.58 14.69 -31.79
CA ALA A 49 -17.77 16.13 -31.60
C ALA A 49 -16.80 16.96 -32.47
N GLU A 50 -15.59 16.44 -32.70
CA GLU A 50 -14.57 17.06 -33.56
C GLU A 50 -14.73 16.69 -35.06
N GLY A 51 -15.72 15.88 -35.42
CA GLY A 51 -15.94 15.44 -36.80
C GLY A 51 -14.91 14.45 -37.35
N ARG A 52 -14.03 13.91 -36.49
CA ARG A 52 -13.01 12.91 -36.86
C ARG A 52 -13.57 11.48 -36.89
N PHE A 53 -14.68 11.23 -36.20
CA PHE A 53 -15.33 9.92 -36.17
C PHE A 53 -16.83 10.03 -36.48
N ARG A 54 -17.37 9.05 -37.21
CA ARG A 54 -18.77 9.03 -37.63
C ARG A 54 -19.66 8.40 -36.56
N SER A 55 -20.63 9.17 -36.03
CA SER A 55 -21.64 8.65 -35.08
C SER A 55 -22.34 7.37 -35.56
N PRO A 56 -22.78 7.24 -36.84
CA PRO A 56 -23.42 6.00 -37.31
C PRO A 56 -22.54 4.76 -37.18
N LEU A 57 -21.22 4.90 -37.35
CA LEU A 57 -20.30 3.78 -37.18
C LEU A 57 -20.21 3.39 -35.69
N LEU A 58 -20.13 4.36 -34.78
CA LEU A 58 -20.13 4.06 -33.34
C LEU A 58 -21.38 3.27 -32.94
N HIS A 59 -22.56 3.67 -33.41
CA HIS A 59 -23.81 2.96 -33.10
C HIS A 59 -23.83 1.51 -33.61
N ARG A 60 -23.14 1.20 -34.71
CA ARG A 60 -23.00 -0.17 -35.22
C ARG A 60 -21.95 -0.99 -34.47
N LEU A 61 -20.88 -0.34 -33.99
CA LEU A 61 -19.82 -0.97 -33.22
C LEU A 61 -20.23 -1.22 -31.76
N ALA A 62 -20.96 -0.28 -31.16
CA ALA A 62 -21.36 -0.27 -29.75
C ALA A 62 -22.58 -1.16 -29.45
N GLY A 63 -22.65 -2.35 -30.07
CA GLY A 63 -23.69 -3.33 -29.75
C GLY A 63 -23.55 -3.90 -28.33
N TYR A 64 -22.31 -4.10 -27.88
CA TYR A 64 -21.98 -4.41 -26.49
C TYR A 64 -20.60 -3.86 -26.16
N GLU A 65 -20.50 -3.01 -25.16
CA GLU A 65 -19.25 -2.34 -24.79
C GLU A 65 -18.62 -3.01 -23.57
N LEU A 66 -17.32 -3.26 -23.67
CA LEU A 66 -16.49 -3.74 -22.56
C LEU A 66 -15.47 -2.67 -22.19
N ARG A 67 -15.74 -1.97 -21.09
CA ARG A 67 -14.79 -1.01 -20.53
C ARG A 67 -13.67 -1.74 -19.79
N LEU A 68 -12.45 -1.62 -20.29
CA LEU A 68 -11.27 -2.17 -19.62
C LEU A 68 -10.73 -1.17 -18.60
N ALA A 69 -10.88 -1.49 -17.31
CA ALA A 69 -10.32 -0.68 -16.24
C ALA A 69 -8.77 -0.62 -16.34
N PRO A 70 -8.16 0.53 -16.03
CA PRO A 70 -6.71 0.64 -15.91
C PRO A 70 -6.20 -0.16 -14.70
N LEU A 71 -4.92 -0.57 -14.74
CA LEU A 71 -4.32 -1.38 -13.68
C LEU A 71 -4.44 -0.76 -12.27
N ARG A 72 -4.38 0.57 -12.16
CA ARG A 72 -4.53 1.30 -10.88
C ARG A 72 -5.87 1.10 -10.18
N GLU A 73 -6.92 0.71 -10.93
CA GLU A 73 -8.26 0.42 -10.41
C GLU A 73 -8.43 -1.06 -10.02
N ARG A 74 -7.45 -1.92 -10.34
CA ARG A 74 -7.41 -3.36 -10.02
C ARG A 74 -6.08 -3.75 -9.39
N ARG A 75 -5.79 -3.16 -8.22
CA ARG A 75 -4.47 -3.29 -7.58
C ARG A 75 -4.15 -4.72 -7.16
N GLU A 76 -5.17 -5.51 -6.86
CA GLU A 76 -5.09 -6.94 -6.56
C GLU A 76 -4.46 -7.75 -7.70
N ASP A 77 -4.55 -7.28 -8.95
CA ASP A 77 -3.97 -7.95 -10.11
C ASP A 77 -2.47 -7.67 -10.28
N ILE A 78 -1.92 -6.63 -9.63
CA ILE A 78 -0.54 -6.20 -9.83
C ILE A 78 0.43 -7.31 -9.43
N ALA A 79 0.27 -7.89 -8.24
CA ALA A 79 1.14 -8.95 -7.73
C ALA A 79 1.09 -10.23 -8.60
N PRO A 80 -0.07 -10.84 -8.90
CA PRO A 80 -0.12 -12.04 -9.74
C PRO A 80 0.35 -11.77 -11.17
N LEU A 81 0.06 -10.61 -11.76
CA LEU A 81 0.57 -10.25 -13.09
C LEU A 81 2.09 -10.05 -13.09
N PHE A 82 2.63 -9.38 -12.07
CA PHE A 82 4.07 -9.21 -11.92
C PHE A 82 4.77 -10.56 -11.84
N LEU A 83 4.30 -11.45 -10.96
CA LEU A 83 4.86 -12.81 -10.82
C LEU A 83 4.73 -13.61 -12.13
N HIS A 84 3.64 -13.44 -12.86
CA HIS A 84 3.47 -14.07 -14.17
C HIS A 84 4.54 -13.62 -15.18
N PHE A 85 4.76 -12.31 -15.30
CA PHE A 85 5.79 -11.77 -16.21
C PHE A 85 7.20 -12.13 -15.74
N ALA A 86 7.46 -12.03 -14.43
CA ALA A 86 8.72 -12.44 -13.83
C ALA A 86 9.04 -13.90 -14.14
N ARG A 87 8.05 -14.80 -14.00
CA ARG A 87 8.21 -16.22 -14.35
C ARG A 87 8.57 -16.42 -15.81
N GLN A 88 7.89 -15.74 -16.73
CA GLN A 88 8.21 -15.85 -18.17
C GLN A 88 9.66 -15.48 -18.47
N GLU A 89 10.18 -14.42 -17.83
CA GLU A 89 11.54 -13.96 -18.05
C GLU A 89 12.56 -14.88 -17.34
N LEU A 90 12.26 -15.37 -16.13
CA LEU A 90 13.09 -16.36 -15.42
C LEU A 90 13.16 -17.71 -16.16
N ASP A 91 12.04 -18.18 -16.71
CA ASP A 91 12.00 -19.40 -17.52
C ASP A 91 12.91 -19.27 -18.74
N ALA A 92 12.88 -18.12 -19.41
CA ALA A 92 13.75 -17.83 -20.55
C ALA A 92 15.25 -17.79 -20.18
N LEU A 93 15.58 -17.46 -18.93
CA LEU A 93 16.95 -17.43 -18.40
C LEU A 93 17.40 -18.77 -17.78
N GLY A 94 16.51 -19.75 -17.63
CA GLY A 94 16.79 -20.99 -16.90
C GLY A 94 16.82 -20.81 -15.36
N GLU A 95 16.25 -19.71 -14.87
CA GLU A 95 16.29 -19.26 -13.48
C GLU A 95 14.94 -19.42 -12.75
N ALA A 96 14.03 -20.24 -13.30
CA ALA A 96 12.70 -20.52 -12.74
C ALA A 96 12.69 -20.97 -11.26
N HIS A 97 13.81 -21.55 -10.81
CA HIS A 97 14.00 -22.02 -9.44
C HIS A 97 13.88 -20.91 -8.38
N HIS A 98 14.09 -19.64 -8.74
CA HIS A 98 13.92 -18.50 -7.84
C HIS A 98 12.47 -18.31 -7.35
N LEU A 99 11.47 -18.79 -8.11
CA LEU A 99 10.06 -18.73 -7.71
C LEU A 99 9.61 -19.95 -6.90
N THR A 100 10.44 -21.00 -6.81
CA THR A 100 10.18 -22.16 -5.97
C THR A 100 10.90 -21.98 -4.64
N ALA A 101 10.17 -21.72 -3.56
CA ALA A 101 10.74 -21.67 -2.22
C ALA A 101 11.31 -23.06 -1.87
N ARG A 102 12.64 -23.17 -1.84
CA ARG A 102 13.35 -24.41 -1.46
C ARG A 102 13.70 -24.45 0.03
N ASP A 103 13.79 -23.28 0.67
CA ASP A 103 14.12 -23.13 2.07
C ASP A 103 13.17 -22.11 2.72
N PRO A 104 12.40 -22.50 3.76
CA PRO A 104 11.54 -21.58 4.52
C PRO A 104 12.27 -20.42 5.20
N HIS A 105 13.60 -20.53 5.38
CA HIS A 105 14.43 -19.51 6.02
C HIS A 105 15.16 -18.61 5.02
N ALA A 106 15.10 -18.90 3.72
CA ALA A 106 15.69 -18.05 2.69
C ALA A 106 14.92 -16.72 2.58
N LEU A 107 15.67 -15.65 2.28
CA LEU A 107 15.08 -14.37 1.91
C LEU A 107 14.14 -14.56 0.71
N PRO A 108 12.95 -13.93 0.70
CA PRO A 108 12.04 -14.03 -0.42
C PRO A 108 12.69 -13.42 -1.66
N TRP A 109 12.54 -14.09 -2.80
CA TRP A 109 13.07 -13.60 -4.08
C TRP A 109 12.55 -12.20 -4.44
N MET A 110 11.31 -11.87 -4.02
CA MET A 110 10.76 -10.52 -4.10
C MET A 110 10.76 -9.87 -2.71
N PRO A 111 11.58 -8.85 -2.46
CA PRO A 111 11.55 -8.08 -1.21
C PRO A 111 10.19 -7.41 -0.96
N SER A 112 9.77 -7.33 0.32
CA SER A 112 8.46 -6.80 0.70
C SER A 112 8.29 -5.30 0.44
N ASP A 113 9.38 -4.54 0.56
CA ASP A 113 9.45 -3.11 0.25
C ASP A 113 9.29 -2.86 -1.26
N LEU A 114 9.96 -3.65 -2.10
CA LEU A 114 9.77 -3.63 -3.55
C LEU A 114 8.33 -3.98 -3.91
N ALA A 115 7.77 -5.02 -3.32
CA ALA A 115 6.37 -5.39 -3.53
C ALA A 115 5.40 -4.25 -3.16
N ALA A 116 5.63 -3.59 -2.02
CA ALA A 116 4.82 -2.45 -1.59
C ALA A 116 4.93 -1.26 -2.58
N GLN A 117 6.13 -0.97 -3.07
CA GLN A 117 6.37 0.07 -4.07
C GLN A 117 5.63 -0.22 -5.38
N LEU A 118 5.69 -1.46 -5.88
CA LEU A 118 4.98 -1.89 -7.08
C LEU A 118 3.45 -1.78 -6.91
N LEU A 119 2.91 -2.09 -5.73
CA LEU A 119 1.48 -1.99 -5.42
C LEU A 119 0.98 -0.54 -5.33
N LEU A 120 1.81 0.37 -4.82
CA LEU A 120 1.46 1.79 -4.66
C LEU A 120 1.66 2.61 -5.94
N HIS A 121 2.47 2.11 -6.87
CA HIS A 121 2.75 2.80 -8.12
C HIS A 121 1.48 2.95 -9.00
N PRO A 122 1.25 4.11 -9.65
CA PRO A 122 0.01 4.39 -10.41
C PRO A 122 -0.07 3.72 -11.78
N TRP A 123 1.04 3.16 -12.29
CA TRP A 123 1.11 2.44 -13.57
C TRP A 123 0.50 3.20 -14.77
N PRO A 124 1.00 4.39 -15.13
CA PRO A 124 0.49 5.15 -16.29
C PRO A 124 0.55 4.36 -17.60
N GLY A 125 1.55 3.49 -17.78
CA GLY A 125 1.63 2.59 -18.94
C GLY A 125 0.91 1.23 -18.74
N ASN A 126 0.08 1.10 -17.70
CA ASN A 126 -0.76 -0.06 -17.41
C ASN A 126 0.07 -1.37 -17.40
N ILE A 127 -0.52 -2.48 -17.84
CA ILE A 127 0.13 -3.81 -17.91
C ILE A 127 1.43 -3.77 -18.72
N ARG A 128 1.53 -2.93 -19.78
CA ARG A 128 2.75 -2.84 -20.60
C ARG A 128 3.94 -2.34 -19.79
N GLN A 129 3.72 -1.31 -18.97
CA GLN A 129 4.75 -0.81 -18.08
C GLN A 129 5.11 -1.85 -17.02
N LEU A 130 4.12 -2.49 -16.37
CA LEU A 130 4.37 -3.54 -15.38
C LEU A 130 5.23 -4.68 -15.95
N ARG A 131 4.92 -5.15 -17.16
CA ARG A 131 5.70 -6.18 -17.86
C ARG A 131 7.14 -5.75 -18.11
N ASN A 132 7.34 -4.52 -18.58
CA ASN A 132 8.68 -4.00 -18.84
C ASN A 132 9.50 -3.89 -17.54
N VAL A 133 8.89 -3.43 -16.46
CA VAL A 133 9.51 -3.35 -15.13
C VAL A 133 9.88 -4.74 -14.61
N ALA A 134 8.97 -5.72 -14.71
CA ALA A 134 9.24 -7.10 -14.31
C ALA A 134 10.44 -7.68 -15.07
N ARG A 135 10.50 -7.46 -16.39
CA ARG A 135 11.65 -7.85 -17.21
C ARG A 135 12.95 -7.18 -16.76
N GLN A 136 12.93 -5.86 -16.57
CA GLN A 136 14.13 -5.12 -16.17
C GLN A 136 14.65 -5.57 -14.81
N LEU A 137 13.75 -5.81 -13.85
CA LEU A 137 14.11 -6.34 -12.53
C LEU A 137 14.72 -7.75 -12.61
N VAL A 138 14.10 -8.66 -13.35
CA VAL A 138 14.63 -10.03 -13.51
C VAL A 138 16.01 -10.03 -14.17
N ILE A 139 16.17 -9.28 -15.26
CA ILE A 139 17.45 -9.21 -15.99
C ILE A 139 18.52 -8.50 -15.14
N GLY A 140 18.15 -7.43 -14.45
CA GLY A 140 19.05 -6.65 -13.59
C GLY A 140 19.54 -7.44 -12.38
N SER A 141 18.70 -8.33 -11.85
CA SER A 141 19.01 -9.18 -10.69
C SER A 141 19.50 -10.58 -11.05
N ARG A 142 19.99 -10.77 -12.27
CA ARG A 142 20.51 -12.07 -12.70
C ARG A 142 21.63 -12.55 -11.79
N GLY A 143 21.52 -13.78 -11.30
CA GLY A 143 22.49 -14.38 -10.37
C GLY A 143 22.43 -13.83 -8.93
N GLN A 144 21.49 -12.92 -8.63
CA GLN A 144 21.21 -12.47 -7.27
C GLN A 144 20.15 -13.36 -6.62
N SER A 145 20.16 -13.46 -5.29
CA SER A 145 19.17 -14.23 -4.54
C SER A 145 17.80 -13.55 -4.47
N CYS A 146 17.73 -12.24 -4.67
CA CYS A 146 16.50 -11.45 -4.64
C CYS A 146 16.52 -10.34 -5.69
N LEU A 147 15.34 -9.81 -6.00
CA LEU A 147 15.15 -8.67 -6.88
C LEU A 147 15.70 -7.39 -6.24
N GLU A 148 16.52 -6.68 -6.99
CA GLU A 148 17.10 -5.40 -6.65
C GLU A 148 16.58 -4.33 -7.59
N LEU A 149 16.12 -3.23 -7.01
CA LEU A 149 15.71 -2.06 -7.76
C LEU A 149 16.96 -1.23 -8.09
N ASP A 150 17.35 -1.18 -9.35
CA ASP A 150 18.46 -0.33 -9.76
C ASP A 150 18.08 1.17 -9.67
N ALA A 151 19.10 2.02 -9.58
CA ALA A 151 18.90 3.46 -9.38
C ALA A 151 18.09 4.12 -10.51
N ARG A 152 18.23 3.60 -11.72
CA ARG A 152 17.59 4.10 -12.92
C ARG A 152 16.10 3.76 -12.95
N LEU A 153 15.75 2.50 -12.70
CA LEU A 153 14.38 2.02 -12.71
C LEU A 153 13.55 2.68 -11.61
N ALA A 154 14.15 2.87 -10.45
CA ALA A 154 13.52 3.64 -9.40
C ALA A 154 13.22 5.09 -9.81
N GLN A 155 14.18 5.75 -10.46
CA GLN A 155 13.98 7.11 -10.98
C GLN A 155 12.90 7.15 -12.06
N GLU A 156 12.87 6.17 -12.97
CA GLU A 156 11.85 6.03 -14.02
C GLU A 156 10.45 5.81 -13.43
N LEU A 157 10.34 5.00 -12.38
CA LEU A 157 9.09 4.76 -11.68
C LEU A 157 8.74 5.88 -10.69
N ARG A 158 9.61 6.89 -10.55
CA ARG A 158 9.52 7.93 -9.51
C ARG A 158 9.22 7.31 -8.14
N LEU A 159 9.73 6.10 -7.93
CA LEU A 159 9.69 5.46 -6.64
C LEU A 159 10.73 6.19 -5.82
N ASP A 160 10.34 6.66 -4.64
CA ASP A 160 11.28 7.20 -3.70
C ASP A 160 12.26 6.08 -3.34
N LEU A 161 13.40 6.01 -4.04
CA LEU A 161 14.63 5.50 -3.46
C LEU A 161 14.89 6.44 -2.30
N ALA A 162 14.45 6.10 -1.11
CA ALA A 162 14.77 6.89 0.06
C ALA A 162 16.31 6.97 0.16
N PRO A 163 16.96 8.13 -0.04
CA PRO A 163 18.23 8.37 0.60
C PRO A 163 17.94 8.69 2.08
N PRO A 164 18.91 8.53 3.00
CA PRO A 164 18.70 8.88 4.39
C PRO A 164 18.21 10.33 4.51
N ALA A 165 17.16 10.50 5.31
CA ALA A 165 16.42 11.72 5.54
C ALA A 165 17.25 13.01 5.37
N ARG A 166 16.94 13.75 4.30
CA ARG A 166 17.07 15.21 4.33
C ARG A 166 15.66 15.78 4.22
N PRO A 167 15.19 16.55 5.20
CA PRO A 167 13.91 17.24 5.07
C PRO A 167 14.06 18.34 4.01
N SER A 168 13.64 18.05 2.77
CA SER A 168 13.45 19.08 1.76
C SER A 168 12.08 19.71 2.01
N ALA A 169 12.11 20.95 2.47
CA ALA A 169 10.95 21.81 2.56
C ALA A 169 10.43 22.09 1.14
N SER A 170 9.19 21.66 0.87
CA SER A 170 8.14 22.43 0.17
C SER A 170 7.18 21.49 -0.56
N ALA A 171 6.08 21.16 0.10
CA ALA A 171 4.80 20.91 -0.53
C ALA A 171 3.75 21.01 0.57
N VAL A 172 2.97 22.09 0.55
CA VAL A 172 1.89 22.34 1.51
C VAL A 172 0.62 21.62 1.03
N PRO A 173 0.02 20.70 1.81
CA PRO A 173 -1.41 20.40 1.73
C PRO A 173 -2.17 21.20 2.81
N PRO A 174 -3.50 21.40 2.67
CA PRO A 174 -4.22 22.39 3.44
C PRO A 174 -4.31 22.03 4.92
N LYS A 175 -4.12 23.06 5.76
CA LYS A 175 -4.20 23.05 7.22
C LYS A 175 -5.51 22.41 7.70
N ARG A 176 -5.40 21.23 8.32
CA ARG A 176 -6.24 20.93 9.49
C ARG A 176 -5.58 21.63 10.68
N GLU A 177 -6.29 22.59 11.27
CA GLU A 177 -5.90 23.20 12.55
C GLU A 177 -5.85 22.11 13.62
N VAL A 178 -4.66 21.61 13.87
CA VAL A 178 -4.35 20.86 15.09
C VAL A 178 -3.87 21.92 16.07
N ALA A 179 -4.60 22.06 17.18
CA ALA A 179 -4.25 22.92 18.30
C ALA A 179 -2.75 22.81 18.61
N ALA A 180 -2.13 23.96 18.88
CA ALA A 180 -0.70 24.09 19.10
C ALA A 180 -0.25 23.22 20.27
N ARG A 181 0.24 22.01 19.96
CA ARG A 181 0.79 21.07 20.93
C ARG A 181 1.93 21.73 21.70
N ARG A 182 1.81 21.77 23.03
CA ARG A 182 2.84 22.27 23.94
C ARG A 182 4.18 21.56 23.70
N LYS A 183 5.29 22.26 23.89
CA LYS A 183 6.62 21.65 23.87
C LYS A 183 6.81 20.86 25.17
N SER A 184 7.40 19.67 25.09
CA SER A 184 7.61 18.80 26.25
C SER A 184 8.49 19.43 27.34
N THR A 185 9.30 20.43 27.01
CA THR A 185 10.12 21.19 27.96
C THR A 185 9.30 22.08 28.90
N ASP A 186 8.06 22.40 28.56
CA ASP A 186 7.20 23.28 29.36
C ASP A 186 6.35 22.51 30.38
N VAL A 187 6.41 21.17 30.38
CA VAL A 187 5.64 20.31 31.29
C VAL A 187 6.51 19.98 32.51
N GLY A 188 6.11 20.50 33.67
CA GLY A 188 6.77 20.22 34.94
C GLY A 188 6.46 18.81 35.46
N GLU A 189 7.34 18.26 36.31
CA GLU A 189 7.19 16.94 36.94
C GLU A 189 5.84 16.77 37.66
N GLN A 190 5.38 17.80 38.38
CA GLN A 190 4.10 17.79 39.08
C GLN A 190 2.89 17.77 38.11
N GLU A 191 3.00 18.44 36.97
CA GLU A 191 1.95 18.47 35.94
C GLU A 191 1.82 17.10 35.25
N LEU A 192 2.96 16.44 34.99
CA LEU A 192 3.00 15.07 34.48
C LEU A 192 2.38 14.07 35.47
N LEU A 193 2.72 14.16 36.76
CA LEU A 193 2.18 13.29 37.81
C LEU A 193 0.66 13.42 37.96
N VAL A 194 0.13 14.66 37.94
CA VAL A 194 -1.32 14.90 38.00
C VAL A 194 -2.02 14.29 36.79
N ALA A 195 -1.48 14.48 35.58
CA ALA A 195 -2.06 13.92 34.37
C ALA A 195 -2.00 12.39 34.32
N LEU A 196 -0.93 11.77 34.84
CA LEU A 196 -0.81 10.32 34.93
C LEU A 196 -1.79 9.74 35.96
N ARG A 197 -1.94 10.36 37.13
CA ARG A 197 -2.91 9.93 38.15
C ARG A 197 -4.36 10.11 37.69
N ALA A 198 -4.68 11.20 36.99
CA ALA A 198 -6.02 11.46 36.47
C ALA A 198 -6.47 10.45 35.38
N HIS A 199 -5.52 9.72 34.78
CA HIS A 199 -5.76 8.78 33.69
C HIS A 199 -5.23 7.37 33.97
N ASP A 200 -5.17 6.97 35.25
CA ASP A 200 -4.80 5.62 35.69
C ASP A 200 -3.46 5.13 35.09
N TRP A 201 -2.50 6.05 34.96
CA TRP A 201 -1.18 5.78 34.39
C TRP A 201 -1.22 5.24 32.94
N ASP A 202 -2.25 5.58 32.16
CA ASP A 202 -2.30 5.34 30.72
C ASP A 202 -1.55 6.46 29.97
N VAL A 203 -0.31 6.13 29.57
CA VAL A 203 0.61 7.01 28.83
C VAL A 203 -0.05 7.62 27.58
N LYS A 204 -0.97 6.92 26.90
CA LYS A 204 -1.61 7.44 25.69
C LYS A 204 -2.63 8.54 26.03
N LYS A 205 -3.39 8.37 27.10
CA LYS A 205 -4.39 9.34 27.56
C LYS A 205 -3.71 10.55 28.20
N ALA A 206 -2.68 10.32 29.00
CA ALA A 206 -1.86 11.39 29.58
C ALA A 206 -1.18 12.25 28.49
N ALA A 207 -0.65 11.65 27.42
CA ALA A 207 -0.08 12.39 26.28
C ALA A 207 -1.12 13.27 25.58
N HIS A 208 -2.33 12.75 25.43
CA HIS A 208 -3.43 13.51 24.84
C HIS A 208 -3.87 14.67 25.75
N HIS A 209 -3.96 14.45 27.06
CA HIS A 209 -4.36 15.47 28.04
C HIS A 209 -3.32 16.59 28.17
N LEU A 210 -2.03 16.25 28.11
CA LEU A 210 -0.92 17.20 28.17
C LEU A 210 -0.58 17.82 26.79
N GLU A 211 -1.29 17.40 25.73
CA GLU A 211 -1.06 17.82 24.34
C GLU A 211 0.39 17.65 23.84
N ILE A 212 1.14 16.69 24.40
CA ILE A 212 2.52 16.37 24.02
C ILE A 212 2.60 15.06 23.22
N ALA A 213 3.70 14.88 22.49
CA ALA A 213 3.95 13.62 21.81
C ALA A 213 4.11 12.48 22.83
N ARG A 214 3.57 11.30 22.49
CA ARG A 214 3.64 10.10 23.35
C ARG A 214 5.09 9.70 23.67
N SER A 215 6.01 9.87 22.72
CA SER A 215 7.43 9.59 22.92
C SER A 215 8.03 10.46 24.02
N SER A 216 7.65 11.74 24.08
CA SER A 216 8.17 12.69 25.05
C SER A 216 7.72 12.43 26.49
N ILE A 217 6.65 11.65 26.73
CA ILE A 217 6.30 11.23 28.08
C ILE A 217 7.35 10.28 28.66
N TYR A 218 7.89 9.36 27.86
CA TYR A 218 8.92 8.43 28.34
C TYR A 218 10.19 9.20 28.73
N ASP A 219 10.59 10.18 27.93
CA ASP A 219 11.73 11.06 28.25
C ASP A 219 11.52 11.87 29.54
N LEU A 220 10.28 12.32 29.80
CA LEU A 220 9.95 13.04 31.03
C LEU A 220 9.88 12.13 32.26
N ILE A 221 9.43 10.88 32.09
CA ILE A 221 9.44 9.86 33.16
C ILE A 221 10.89 9.53 33.53
N GLU A 222 11.77 9.31 32.56
CA GLU A 222 13.20 9.02 32.82
C GLU A 222 13.93 10.18 33.52
N ARG A 223 13.50 11.42 33.28
CA ARG A 223 14.04 12.61 33.96
C ARG A 223 13.47 12.86 35.35
N SER A 224 12.37 12.19 35.72
CA SER A 224 11.65 12.43 36.97
C SER A 224 12.00 11.33 37.99
N PRO A 225 12.80 11.62 39.03
CA PRO A 225 13.23 10.62 40.01
C PRO A 225 12.08 10.11 40.90
N SER A 226 10.92 10.79 40.90
CA SER A 226 9.76 10.45 41.72
C SER A 226 8.80 9.45 41.07
N ILE A 227 8.97 9.15 39.77
CA ILE A 227 8.08 8.27 39.01
C ILE A 227 8.72 6.89 38.86
N ARG A 228 8.14 5.87 39.52
CA ARG A 228 8.59 4.48 39.40
C ARG A 228 7.86 3.80 38.24
N LEU A 229 8.57 3.12 37.33
CA LEU A 229 7.92 2.27 36.34
C LEU A 229 7.63 0.89 36.94
N ALA A 230 6.68 0.16 36.34
CA ALA A 230 6.39 -1.22 36.74
C ALA A 230 7.59 -2.17 36.58
N GLY A 231 8.63 -1.76 35.84
CA GLY A 231 9.89 -2.49 35.71
C GLY A 231 10.80 -2.38 36.92
N ASP A 232 10.65 -1.32 37.74
CA ASP A 232 11.52 -1.01 38.90
C ASP A 232 10.95 -1.53 40.23
N LEU A 233 9.88 -2.32 40.17
CA LEU A 233 9.25 -2.97 41.33
C LEU A 233 9.89 -4.33 41.57
N SER A 234 10.28 -4.60 42.82
CA SER A 234 10.85 -5.90 43.18
C SER A 234 9.78 -6.99 43.15
N VAL A 235 10.21 -8.24 42.94
CA VAL A 235 9.30 -9.41 42.91
C VAL A 235 8.57 -9.58 44.24
N GLU A 236 9.22 -9.24 45.35
CA GLU A 236 8.65 -9.29 46.71
C GLU A 236 7.54 -8.24 46.90
N GLU A 237 7.76 -7.00 46.44
CA GLU A 237 6.75 -5.92 46.48
C GLU A 237 5.52 -6.27 45.64
N LEU A 238 5.72 -6.83 44.43
CA LEU A 238 4.64 -7.23 43.53
C LEU A 238 3.83 -8.40 44.11
N THR A 239 4.50 -9.38 44.72
CA THR A 239 3.84 -10.55 45.33
C THR A 239 3.04 -10.17 46.57
N HIS A 240 3.60 -9.32 47.43
CA HIS A 240 2.89 -8.79 48.61
C HIS A 240 1.67 -7.95 48.21
N ALA A 241 1.80 -7.07 47.20
CA ALA A 241 0.69 -6.28 46.69
C ALA A 241 -0.41 -7.14 46.03
N PHE A 242 -0.02 -8.20 45.32
CA PHE A 242 -0.96 -9.14 44.70
C PHE A 242 -1.80 -9.90 45.74
N HIS A 243 -1.17 -10.38 46.82
CA HIS A 243 -1.88 -11.03 47.92
C HIS A 243 -2.76 -10.06 48.72
N ALA A 244 -2.27 -8.84 48.99
CA ALA A 244 -3.05 -7.83 49.70
C ALA A 244 -4.29 -7.34 48.93
N CYS A 245 -4.23 -7.36 47.59
CA CYS A 245 -5.33 -6.93 46.71
C CYS A 245 -6.18 -8.09 46.16
N GLN A 246 -5.97 -9.33 46.65
CA GLN A 246 -6.69 -10.55 46.22
C GLN A 246 -6.76 -10.71 44.68
N GLY A 247 -5.68 -10.37 43.97
CA GLY A 247 -5.62 -10.49 42.51
C GLY A 247 -6.38 -9.41 41.70
N ASN A 248 -6.93 -8.38 42.34
CA ASN A 248 -7.55 -7.26 41.64
C ASN A 248 -6.50 -6.31 41.05
N LEU A 249 -6.24 -6.46 39.75
CA LEU A 249 -5.24 -5.67 39.01
C LEU A 249 -5.53 -4.16 38.98
N ASP A 250 -6.79 -3.73 39.09
CA ASP A 250 -7.17 -2.31 39.08
C ASP A 250 -6.86 -1.61 40.40
N GLU A 251 -7.02 -2.32 41.52
CA GLU A 251 -6.67 -1.80 42.84
C GLU A 251 -5.15 -1.81 43.03
N MET A 252 -4.49 -2.84 42.51
CA MET A 252 -3.04 -2.98 42.54
C MET A 252 -2.35 -1.89 41.69
N ALA A 253 -2.89 -1.56 40.52
CA ALA A 253 -2.37 -0.47 39.67
C ALA A 253 -2.51 0.92 40.33
N ARG A 254 -3.63 1.17 41.03
CA ARG A 254 -3.84 2.42 41.78
C ARG A 254 -2.94 2.52 43.01
N ARG A 255 -2.76 1.43 43.75
CA ARG A 255 -1.93 1.39 44.97
C ARG A 255 -0.43 1.48 44.68
N LEU A 256 0.03 0.89 43.58
CA LEU A 256 1.44 0.90 43.17
C LEU A 256 1.77 2.08 42.25
N GLU A 257 0.78 2.91 41.90
CA GLU A 257 0.95 4.07 41.01
C GLU A 257 1.64 3.73 39.69
N VAL A 258 1.25 2.61 39.07
CA VAL A 258 1.83 2.13 37.81
C VAL A 258 0.77 1.71 36.80
N SER A 259 1.15 1.76 35.51
CA SER A 259 0.25 1.38 34.42
C SER A 259 -0.27 -0.05 34.55
N LYS A 260 -1.61 -0.22 34.55
CA LYS A 260 -2.29 -1.53 34.57
C LYS A 260 -1.76 -2.50 33.50
N ARG A 261 -1.41 -1.99 32.32
CA ARG A 261 -0.88 -2.82 31.22
C ARG A 261 0.53 -3.33 31.49
N ALA A 262 1.38 -2.48 32.04
CA ALA A 262 2.75 -2.86 32.40
C ALA A 262 2.75 -3.81 33.60
N LEU A 263 1.87 -3.57 34.58
CA LEU A 263 1.64 -4.46 35.72
C LEU A 263 1.14 -5.84 35.28
N ASN A 264 0.13 -5.91 34.40
CA ASN A 264 -0.40 -7.18 33.88
C ASN A 264 0.66 -7.96 33.09
N ARG A 265 1.52 -7.27 32.30
CA ARG A 265 2.65 -7.93 31.63
C ARG A 265 3.62 -8.53 32.65
N ARG A 266 3.97 -7.79 33.71
CA ARG A 266 4.92 -8.26 34.72
C ARG A 266 4.37 -9.38 35.61
N VAL A 267 3.09 -9.31 35.99
CA VAL A 267 2.37 -10.36 36.73
C VAL A 267 2.27 -11.65 35.91
N LYS A 268 2.10 -11.55 34.58
CA LYS A 268 2.14 -12.71 33.67
C LYS A 268 3.54 -13.30 33.51
N GLU A 269 4.57 -12.46 33.42
CA GLU A 269 5.97 -12.90 33.35
C GLU A 269 6.42 -13.63 34.64
N LEU A 270 5.89 -13.21 35.79
CA LEU A 270 6.16 -13.83 37.10
C LEU A 270 5.29 -15.06 37.39
N GLY A 271 4.40 -15.45 36.48
CA GLY A 271 3.59 -16.67 36.61
C GLY A 271 2.56 -16.66 37.75
N LEU A 272 2.21 -15.48 38.29
CA LEU A 272 1.31 -15.33 39.44
C LEU A 272 -0.18 -15.59 39.10
N TYR A 273 -0.53 -15.72 37.82
CA TYR A 273 -1.82 -16.24 37.38
C TYR A 273 -1.73 -17.76 37.25
N SER A 274 -2.02 -18.49 38.34
CA SER A 274 -2.38 -19.90 38.21
C SER A 274 -3.75 -20.01 37.54
N LYS A 275 -3.84 -20.84 36.50
CA LYS A 275 -5.11 -21.30 35.93
C LYS A 275 -5.83 -22.15 36.99
N GLU A 276 -6.92 -21.64 37.55
CA GLU A 276 -8.03 -22.45 38.04
C GLU A 276 -9.25 -21.98 37.22
N SER A 277 -9.64 -22.78 36.21
CA SER A 277 -10.80 -23.69 36.21
C SER A 277 -12.12 -22.96 36.42
#